data_AF-A0A6P1UYE6-F1
#
_entry.id   AF-A0A6P1UYE6-F1
#
_cell.length_a   1.000
_cell.length_b   1.000
_cell.length_c   1.000
_cell.angle_alpha   90.00
_cell.angle_beta   90.00
_cell.angle_gamma   90.00
#
_symmetry.space_group_name_H-M   'P 1'
#
loop_
_entity.id
_entity.type
_entity.pdbx_description
1 polymer ?
#
loop_
_entity_poly.entity_id
_entity_poly.type
_entity_poly.pdbx_seq_one_letter_code
_entity_poly.pdbx_strand_id
1 'polypeptide(L)'
;MTRTTNNNFSLSKEDISSFNKNGFVVLRKFLSNFTISHIQESIDAHMRLLSENQTGFKRVGYDIFEDDPVIQHLLNDACFSETLTTLTARSLFYTQGLGFQIEKEKHSGFPWHIGTQSFGYQRADDYGCSMWVPLVKIDPQQQGGGMSYVPEHIISGKFMYDDIDPAIDRMMRDIAEHDRNSLDLNDYLELRHSILNSSAMSSLLEFFKQTDAFEPGDVFLFNKNVIHVSEPLLEGEIAVRTAFVMRFVDIDSRYDQRRAKGLDFPDIYFNHPPSSEFHRRVCDSDGMLIRESKLFKNNAKRTLKKI
;
A
#
# COMPACT_ATOMS: atom_id res chain seq x y z
N MET A 1 31.21 -0.71 -2.18
CA MET A 1 29.80 -1.00 -2.49
C MET A 1 28.98 0.20 -2.04
N THR A 2 28.13 0.73 -2.92
CA THR A 2 27.24 1.84 -2.59
C THR A 2 26.12 1.31 -1.70
N ARG A 3 25.96 1.89 -0.51
CA ARG A 3 25.02 1.38 0.50
C ARG A 3 23.60 1.84 0.19
N THR A 4 22.63 0.98 0.44
CA THR A 4 21.20 1.22 0.14
C THR A 4 20.44 1.76 1.35
N THR A 5 20.89 1.45 2.56
CA THR A 5 20.45 2.08 3.81
C THR A 5 21.43 3.15 4.27
N ASN A 6 20.96 4.06 5.11
CA ASN A 6 21.79 5.08 5.73
C ASN A 6 22.62 4.49 6.88
N ASN A 7 23.92 4.78 6.89
CA ASN A 7 24.87 4.23 7.88
C ASN A 7 24.65 4.71 9.30
N ASN A 8 24.00 5.87 9.44
CA ASN A 8 23.72 6.47 10.72
C ASN A 8 22.30 6.15 11.21
N PHE A 9 21.56 5.33 10.44
CA PHE A 9 20.26 4.86 10.87
C PHE A 9 20.42 3.86 12.01
N SER A 10 19.56 4.00 13.02
CA SER A 10 19.42 3.03 14.09
C SER A 10 17.94 2.92 14.46
N LEU A 11 17.43 1.70 14.53
CA LEU A 11 16.07 1.45 15.00
C LEU A 11 16.00 1.68 16.51
N SER A 12 15.14 2.60 16.96
CA SER A 12 14.97 2.91 18.38
C SER A 12 13.94 2.00 19.06
N LYS A 13 13.93 1.99 20.40
CA LYS A 13 12.90 1.27 21.17
C LYS A 13 11.54 1.94 21.00
N GLU A 14 11.53 3.25 20.86
CA GLU A 14 10.36 4.07 20.61
C GLU A 14 9.72 3.71 19.26
N ASP A 15 10.53 3.50 18.21
CA ASP A 15 10.04 3.05 16.91
C ASP A 15 9.34 1.68 17.00
N ILE A 16 9.97 0.73 17.70
CA ILE A 16 9.42 -0.61 17.91
C ILE A 16 8.12 -0.54 18.73
N SER A 17 8.12 0.24 19.82
CA SER A 17 6.93 0.41 20.65
C SER A 17 5.81 1.12 19.88
N SER A 18 6.14 2.10 19.05
CA SER A 18 5.18 2.82 18.22
C SER A 18 4.55 1.88 17.21
N PHE A 19 5.35 1.10 16.48
CA PHE A 19 4.85 0.14 15.50
C PHE A 19 3.95 -0.93 16.13
N ASN A 20 4.38 -1.51 17.25
CA ASN A 20 3.59 -2.53 17.96
C ASN A 20 2.24 -2.02 18.46
N LYS A 21 2.16 -0.75 18.84
CA LYS A 21 0.92 -0.14 19.35
C LYS A 21 0.05 0.41 18.23
N ASN A 22 0.64 1.07 17.24
CA ASN A 22 -0.09 1.87 16.26
C ASN A 22 -0.30 1.13 14.94
N GLY A 23 0.42 0.04 14.70
CA GLY A 23 0.47 -0.66 13.42
C GLY A 23 1.32 0.05 12.37
N PHE A 24 1.95 1.18 12.71
CA PHE A 24 2.80 1.97 11.82
C PHE A 24 3.94 2.66 12.54
N VAL A 25 4.95 3.10 11.76
CA VAL A 25 6.07 3.92 12.23
C VAL A 25 6.66 4.73 11.07
N VAL A 26 7.19 5.92 11.38
CA VAL A 26 8.02 6.70 10.45
C VAL A 26 9.49 6.46 10.80
N LEU A 27 10.24 5.87 9.87
CA LEU A 27 11.67 5.63 10.02
C LEU A 27 12.44 6.79 9.40
N ARG A 28 13.05 7.61 10.26
CA ARG A 28 13.76 8.82 9.85
C ARG A 28 15.12 8.51 9.23
N LYS A 29 15.39 9.07 8.06
CA LYS A 29 16.63 8.94 7.29
C LYS A 29 17.07 7.48 7.10
N PHE A 30 16.12 6.60 6.85
CA PHE A 30 16.35 5.16 6.75
C PHE A 30 17.05 4.76 5.45
N LEU A 31 16.54 5.23 4.31
CA LEU A 31 17.13 4.96 3.00
C LEU A 31 18.31 5.90 2.74
N SER A 32 19.31 5.40 2.02
CA SER A 32 20.46 6.22 1.64
C SER A 32 20.10 7.20 0.51
N ASN A 33 20.86 8.29 0.40
CA ASN A 33 20.72 9.22 -0.73
C ASN A 33 20.90 8.51 -2.08
N PHE A 34 21.79 7.50 -2.14
CA PHE A 34 21.98 6.70 -3.35
C PHE A 34 20.70 5.98 -3.78
N THR A 35 20.02 5.32 -2.84
CA THR A 35 18.76 4.63 -3.13
C THR A 35 17.66 5.61 -3.52
N ILE A 36 17.56 6.75 -2.84
CA ILE A 36 16.57 7.78 -3.18
C ILE A 36 16.80 8.34 -4.58
N SER A 37 18.04 8.72 -4.92
CA SER A 37 18.38 9.23 -6.25
C SER A 37 18.10 8.20 -7.35
N HIS A 38 18.47 6.93 -7.13
CA HIS A 38 18.17 5.84 -8.09
C HIS A 38 16.67 5.72 -8.37
N ILE A 39 15.84 5.70 -7.31
CA ILE A 39 14.39 5.60 -7.45
C ILE A 39 13.86 6.85 -8.16
N GLN A 40 14.29 8.06 -7.78
CA GLN A 40 13.87 9.32 -8.41
C GLN A 40 14.17 9.35 -9.91
N GLU A 41 15.38 8.93 -10.31
CA GLU A 41 15.82 8.95 -11.72
C GLU A 41 15.08 7.92 -12.58
N SER A 42 14.64 6.81 -11.98
CA SER A 42 14.09 5.68 -12.73
C SER A 42 12.55 5.60 -12.71
N ILE A 43 11.90 6.09 -11.64
CA ILE A 43 10.47 5.83 -11.39
C ILE A 43 9.57 6.37 -12.50
N ASP A 44 9.92 7.50 -13.11
CA ASP A 44 9.15 8.08 -14.20
C ASP A 44 9.11 7.18 -15.44
N ALA A 45 10.16 6.41 -15.73
CA ALA A 45 10.14 5.46 -16.84
C ALA A 45 9.15 4.29 -16.61
N HIS A 46 8.79 4.05 -15.35
CA HIS A 46 7.91 2.95 -14.95
C HIS A 46 6.44 3.35 -14.74
N MET A 47 6.11 4.65 -14.82
CA MET A 47 4.75 5.14 -14.56
C MET A 47 4.04 5.56 -15.84
N ARG A 48 2.75 5.22 -15.95
CA ARG A 48 1.88 5.67 -17.04
C ARG A 48 0.99 6.83 -16.60
N LEU A 49 0.63 7.69 -17.54
CA LEU A 49 -0.38 8.73 -17.33
C LEU A 49 -1.76 8.09 -17.14
N LEU A 50 -2.49 8.56 -16.14
CA LEU A 50 -3.90 8.20 -15.93
C LEU A 50 -4.80 9.12 -16.76
N SER A 51 -5.95 8.61 -17.20
CA SER A 51 -6.96 9.45 -17.84
C SER A 51 -7.64 10.34 -16.79
N GLU A 52 -8.23 11.47 -17.20
CA GLU A 52 -8.92 12.40 -16.30
C GLU A 52 -10.05 11.74 -15.49
N ASN A 53 -10.63 10.65 -16.00
CA ASN A 53 -11.69 9.89 -15.35
C ASN A 53 -11.17 8.88 -14.29
N GLN A 54 -9.85 8.65 -14.20
CA GLN A 54 -9.22 7.82 -13.17
C GLN A 54 -8.72 8.75 -12.07
N THR A 55 -9.63 9.13 -11.18
CA THR A 55 -9.46 10.26 -10.26
C THR A 55 -8.51 9.94 -9.10
N GLY A 56 -7.78 10.96 -8.65
CA GLY A 56 -6.95 10.93 -7.44
C GLY A 56 -5.42 10.97 -7.66
N PHE A 57 -4.93 10.50 -8.82
CA PHE A 57 -3.50 10.50 -9.16
C PHE A 57 -3.26 10.93 -10.62
N LYS A 58 -2.10 11.53 -10.88
CA LYS A 58 -1.63 11.91 -12.22
C LYS A 58 -1.09 10.70 -12.97
N ARG A 59 -0.19 9.95 -12.31
CA ARG A 59 0.51 8.80 -12.88
C ARG A 59 0.56 7.68 -11.88
N VAL A 60 0.53 6.44 -12.39
CA VAL A 60 0.70 5.24 -11.59
C VAL A 60 1.59 4.24 -12.31
N GLY A 61 2.37 3.48 -11.56
CA GLY A 61 3.11 2.30 -12.02
C GLY A 61 2.85 1.15 -11.07
N TYR A 62 2.55 -0.03 -11.62
CA TYR A 62 2.41 -1.28 -10.88
C TYR A 62 3.49 -2.26 -11.33
N ASP A 63 3.86 -3.19 -10.45
CA ASP A 63 4.89 -4.20 -10.72
C ASP A 63 6.22 -3.56 -11.18
N ILE A 64 6.57 -2.43 -10.56
CA ILE A 64 7.78 -1.69 -10.92
C ILE A 64 8.97 -2.19 -10.09
N PHE A 65 10.16 -2.09 -10.67
CA PHE A 65 11.42 -2.50 -10.04
C PHE A 65 11.51 -3.98 -9.61
N GLU A 66 10.76 -4.90 -10.24
CA GLU A 66 10.78 -6.32 -9.86
C GLU A 66 12.18 -6.97 -9.96
N ASP A 67 12.91 -6.65 -11.02
CA ASP A 67 14.26 -7.16 -11.31
C ASP A 67 15.34 -6.06 -11.15
N ASP A 68 15.00 -4.95 -10.49
CA ASP A 68 15.91 -3.81 -10.34
C ASP A 68 17.10 -4.15 -9.41
N PRO A 69 18.36 -4.03 -9.86
CA PRO A 69 19.52 -4.42 -9.06
C PRO A 69 19.67 -3.64 -7.74
N VAL A 70 19.26 -2.38 -7.68
CA VAL A 70 19.36 -1.54 -6.48
C VAL A 70 18.29 -1.93 -5.46
N ILE A 71 17.06 -2.20 -5.90
CA ILE A 71 16.01 -2.73 -5.02
C ILE A 71 16.38 -4.12 -4.52
N GLN A 72 16.93 -4.98 -5.38
CA GLN A 72 17.44 -6.29 -4.96
C GLN A 72 18.59 -6.15 -3.96
N HIS A 73 19.47 -5.16 -4.12
CA HIS A 73 20.53 -4.90 -3.13
C HIS A 73 19.96 -4.38 -1.80
N LEU A 74 18.93 -3.54 -1.82
CA LEU A 74 18.22 -3.07 -0.63
C LEU A 74 17.56 -4.23 0.14
N LEU A 75 16.88 -5.14 -0.56
CA LEU A 75 16.27 -6.32 0.05
C LEU A 75 17.29 -7.26 0.72
N ASN A 76 18.54 -7.25 0.24
CA ASN A 76 19.65 -8.03 0.82
C ASN A 76 20.49 -7.23 1.84
N ASP A 77 20.16 -5.97 2.09
CA ASP A 77 20.86 -5.15 3.09
C ASP A 77 20.48 -5.59 4.50
N ALA A 78 21.49 -5.88 5.34
CA ALA A 78 21.27 -6.41 6.67
C ALA A 78 20.48 -5.43 7.56
N CYS A 79 20.81 -4.13 7.50
CA CYS A 79 20.09 -3.11 8.26
C CYS A 79 18.64 -3.02 7.80
N PHE A 80 18.38 -3.10 6.48
CA PHE A 80 17.02 -3.10 5.95
C PHE A 80 16.22 -4.31 6.44
N SER A 81 16.75 -5.52 6.25
CA SER A 81 16.10 -6.77 6.64
C SER A 81 15.87 -6.85 8.15
N GLU A 82 16.88 -6.55 8.96
CA GLU A 82 16.77 -6.58 10.43
C GLU A 82 15.74 -5.58 10.94
N THR A 83 15.71 -4.36 10.38
CA THR A 83 14.74 -3.34 10.80
C THR A 83 13.31 -3.80 10.58
N LEU A 84 12.99 -4.26 9.37
CA LEU A 84 11.63 -4.67 9.03
C LEU A 84 11.20 -5.94 9.76
N THR A 85 12.09 -6.92 9.88
CA THR A 85 11.78 -8.18 10.56
C THR A 85 11.70 -8.02 12.09
N THR A 86 12.42 -7.06 12.67
CA THR A 86 12.29 -6.66 14.08
C THR A 86 10.95 -5.99 14.33
N LEU A 87 10.60 -4.98 13.53
CA LEU A 87 9.33 -4.24 13.67
C LEU A 87 8.11 -5.16 13.54
N THR A 88 8.13 -6.05 12.55
CA THR A 88 6.99 -6.94 12.25
C THR A 88 7.00 -8.25 13.05
N ALA A 89 8.12 -8.53 13.74
CA ALA A 89 8.43 -9.79 14.43
C ALA A 89 8.31 -11.04 13.53
N ARG A 90 8.48 -10.89 12.22
CA ARG A 90 8.20 -11.92 11.19
C ARG A 90 9.26 -11.93 10.10
N SER A 91 9.36 -13.03 9.38
CA SER A 91 10.03 -13.02 8.06
C SER A 91 9.05 -12.49 7.02
N LEU A 92 9.53 -11.66 6.11
CA LEU A 92 8.70 -10.99 5.12
C LEU A 92 9.09 -11.39 3.70
N PHE A 93 8.11 -11.32 2.81
CA PHE A 93 8.30 -11.55 1.38
C PHE A 93 7.84 -10.34 0.59
N TYR A 94 8.74 -9.76 -0.21
CA TYR A 94 8.44 -8.63 -1.10
C TYR A 94 7.61 -9.08 -2.30
N THR A 95 6.38 -8.57 -2.39
CA THR A 95 5.42 -8.97 -3.43
C THR A 95 5.41 -8.00 -4.61
N GLN A 96 5.36 -6.70 -4.34
CA GLN A 96 5.07 -5.71 -5.38
C GLN A 96 5.65 -4.33 -5.07
N GLY A 97 6.15 -3.67 -6.11
CA GLY A 97 6.54 -2.26 -6.12
C GLY A 97 5.54 -1.40 -6.90
N LEU A 98 5.25 -0.20 -6.40
CA LEU A 98 4.31 0.73 -7.03
C LEU A 98 4.84 2.17 -7.00
N GLY A 99 4.50 2.95 -8.03
CA GLY A 99 4.79 4.38 -8.11
C GLY A 99 3.50 5.19 -8.21
N PHE A 100 3.42 6.31 -7.51
CA PHE A 100 2.29 7.24 -7.57
C PHE A 100 2.76 8.68 -7.73
N GLN A 101 2.07 9.43 -8.58
CA GLN A 101 2.23 10.89 -8.68
C GLN A 101 0.92 11.61 -8.42
N ILE A 102 0.97 12.67 -7.62
CA ILE A 102 -0.09 13.68 -7.51
C ILE A 102 0.44 15.04 -7.95
N GLU A 103 -0.42 15.83 -8.58
CA GLU A 103 -0.11 17.18 -9.03
C GLU A 103 -0.87 18.21 -8.20
N LYS A 104 -0.16 19.29 -7.88
CA LYS A 104 -0.63 20.41 -7.07
C LYS A 104 -1.98 20.94 -7.55
N GLU A 105 -2.93 21.07 -6.63
CA GLU A 105 -4.30 21.60 -6.83
C GLU A 105 -5.15 20.89 -7.89
N LYS A 106 -4.66 19.81 -8.50
CA LYS A 106 -5.38 19.04 -9.52
C LYS A 106 -5.89 17.71 -9.02
N HIS A 107 -5.18 17.08 -8.08
CA HIS A 107 -5.50 15.74 -7.62
C HIS A 107 -5.80 15.75 -6.14
N SER A 108 -6.93 15.13 -5.77
CA SER A 108 -7.41 15.03 -4.39
C SER A 108 -6.68 13.97 -3.56
N GLY A 109 -5.81 13.16 -4.17
CA GLY A 109 -5.23 11.98 -3.54
C GLY A 109 -6.22 10.82 -3.50
N PHE A 110 -6.25 10.07 -2.41
CA PHE A 110 -7.11 8.89 -2.27
C PHE A 110 -7.76 8.86 -0.89
N PRO A 111 -9.10 8.69 -0.79
CA PRO A 111 -9.86 8.83 0.45
C PRO A 111 -9.47 7.81 1.52
N TRP A 112 -10.11 7.87 2.70
CA TRP A 112 -9.88 6.89 3.76
C TRP A 112 -10.11 5.47 3.25
N HIS A 113 -9.09 4.63 3.39
CA HIS A 113 -9.11 3.27 2.89
C HIS A 113 -8.17 2.36 3.68
N ILE A 114 -8.32 1.07 3.41
CA ILE A 114 -7.35 0.03 3.68
C ILE A 114 -6.80 -0.50 2.35
N GLY A 115 -5.72 -1.27 2.40
CA GLY A 115 -5.09 -1.86 1.21
C GLY A 115 -5.88 -3.02 0.62
N THR A 116 -7.18 -2.89 0.31
CA THR A 116 -8.00 -3.99 -0.26
C THR A 116 -7.44 -4.46 -1.60
N GLN A 117 -7.07 -3.57 -2.51
CA GLN A 117 -6.39 -3.96 -3.76
C GLN A 117 -4.95 -4.46 -3.53
N SER A 118 -4.34 -4.07 -2.41
CA SER A 118 -2.97 -4.44 -2.05
C SER A 118 -2.86 -5.84 -1.44
N PHE A 119 -3.88 -6.29 -0.73
CA PHE A 119 -3.85 -7.49 0.11
C PHE A 119 -5.13 -8.33 0.01
N GLY A 120 -6.08 -7.96 -0.85
CA GLY A 120 -7.34 -8.67 -1.07
C GLY A 120 -7.18 -10.02 -1.76
N TYR A 121 -5.95 -10.40 -2.13
CA TYR A 121 -5.62 -11.73 -2.65
C TYR A 121 -5.07 -12.70 -1.59
N GLN A 122 -4.74 -12.23 -0.38
CA GLN A 122 -4.26 -13.09 0.71
C GLN A 122 -5.35 -13.31 1.76
N ARG A 123 -5.16 -14.28 2.66
CA ARG A 123 -6.11 -14.52 3.76
C ARG A 123 -6.30 -13.27 4.62
N ALA A 124 -7.49 -13.14 5.19
CA ALA A 124 -7.86 -12.01 6.04
C ALA A 124 -6.92 -11.86 7.25
N ASP A 125 -6.50 -12.98 7.85
CA ASP A 125 -5.64 -13.00 9.04
C ASP A 125 -4.14 -12.97 8.73
N ASP A 126 -3.74 -13.21 7.48
CA ASP A 126 -2.32 -13.22 7.10
C ASP A 126 -1.72 -11.82 7.22
N TYR A 127 -0.49 -11.72 7.72
CA TYR A 127 0.14 -10.41 7.86
C TYR A 127 0.52 -9.80 6.50
N GLY A 128 0.41 -8.48 6.40
CA GLY A 128 0.87 -7.71 5.26
C GLY A 128 1.21 -6.29 5.69
N CYS A 129 2.17 -5.66 5.03
CA CYS A 129 2.52 -4.26 5.28
C CYS A 129 3.03 -3.57 4.01
N SER A 130 2.95 -2.25 4.03
CA SER A 130 3.50 -1.39 2.97
C SER A 130 4.54 -0.46 3.55
N MET A 131 5.59 -0.20 2.77
CA MET A 131 6.53 0.88 3.00
C MET A 131 6.29 1.95 1.94
N TRP A 132 5.88 3.13 2.37
CA TRP A 132 5.71 4.30 1.52
C TRP A 132 6.92 5.22 1.63
N VAL A 133 7.49 5.58 0.48
CA VAL A 133 8.73 6.33 0.33
C VAL A 133 8.44 7.61 -0.45
N PRO A 134 8.31 8.77 0.21
CA PRO A 134 8.20 10.04 -0.49
C PRO A 134 9.53 10.38 -1.17
N LEU A 135 9.46 10.80 -2.43
CA LEU A 135 10.64 11.18 -3.20
C LEU A 135 10.84 12.70 -3.24
N VAL A 136 10.06 13.44 -2.45
CA VAL A 136 10.14 14.88 -2.28
C VAL A 136 9.87 15.19 -0.81
N LYS A 137 10.27 16.38 -0.36
CA LYS A 137 9.92 16.86 0.97
C LYS A 137 8.39 17.01 1.10
N ILE A 138 7.87 16.56 2.24
CA ILE A 138 6.46 16.68 2.63
C ILE A 138 6.38 17.56 3.87
N ASP A 139 5.64 18.66 3.76
CA ASP A 139 5.27 19.51 4.88
C ASP A 139 3.73 19.55 5.00
N PRO A 140 3.15 18.82 5.97
CA PRO A 140 1.71 18.78 6.18
C PRO A 140 1.08 20.12 6.55
N GLN A 141 1.85 21.05 7.11
CA GLN A 141 1.36 22.37 7.52
C GLN A 141 1.41 23.39 6.38
N GLN A 142 2.15 23.09 5.31
CA GLN A 142 2.25 23.92 4.12
C GLN A 142 1.55 23.24 2.94
N GLN A 143 2.29 22.56 2.06
CA GLN A 143 1.75 22.00 0.82
C GLN A 143 0.92 20.72 0.99
N GLY A 144 0.91 20.10 2.17
CA GLY A 144 0.22 18.82 2.35
C GLY A 144 0.85 17.72 1.47
N GLY A 145 0.01 16.93 0.79
CA GLY A 145 0.43 15.91 -0.19
C GLY A 145 1.01 14.62 0.42
N GLY A 146 1.07 14.54 1.74
CA GLY A 146 1.54 13.38 2.50
C GLY A 146 0.52 12.27 2.66
N MET A 147 0.78 11.40 3.64
CA MET A 147 -0.15 10.39 4.10
C MET A 147 -0.68 10.79 5.47
N SER A 148 -1.98 10.63 5.68
CA SER A 148 -2.57 10.66 7.01
C SER A 148 -3.15 9.30 7.36
N TYR A 149 -3.19 9.00 8.65
CA TYR A 149 -3.50 7.65 9.13
C TYR A 149 -4.02 7.68 10.56
N VAL A 150 -4.71 6.59 10.94
CA VAL A 150 -5.26 6.40 12.29
C VAL A 150 -4.57 5.22 12.96
N PRO A 151 -4.12 5.35 14.23
CA PRO A 151 -3.52 4.25 14.97
C PRO A 151 -4.44 3.02 15.06
N GLU A 152 -3.89 1.85 14.75
CA GLU A 152 -4.63 0.58 14.72
C GLU A 152 -5.29 0.25 16.06
N HIS A 153 -4.62 0.54 17.19
CA HIS A 153 -5.21 0.31 18.53
C HIS A 153 -6.41 1.22 18.86
N ILE A 154 -6.64 2.29 18.08
CA ILE A 154 -7.79 3.17 18.24
C ILE A 154 -8.92 2.71 17.33
N ILE A 155 -8.67 2.66 16.02
CA ILE A 155 -9.60 2.11 15.03
C ILE A 155 -8.77 1.28 14.04
N SER A 156 -8.88 -0.04 14.18
CA SER A 156 -8.27 -0.98 13.25
C SER A 156 -9.13 -1.14 12.02
N GLY A 157 -8.52 -1.13 10.83
CA GLY A 157 -9.17 -1.48 9.57
C GLY A 157 -9.41 -2.98 9.39
N LYS A 158 -9.06 -3.83 10.36
CA LYS A 158 -9.24 -5.28 10.28
C LYS A 158 -10.70 -5.69 9.97
N PHE A 159 -11.69 -4.99 10.55
CA PHE A 159 -13.11 -5.28 10.29
C PHE A 159 -13.48 -5.14 8.80
N MET A 160 -12.77 -4.28 8.05
CA MET A 160 -13.00 -4.18 6.61
C MET A 160 -12.61 -5.47 5.89
N TYR A 161 -11.52 -6.11 6.29
CA TYR A 161 -11.07 -7.37 5.72
C TYR A 161 -11.90 -8.56 6.18
N ASP A 162 -12.31 -8.59 7.44
CA ASP A 162 -12.95 -9.75 8.05
C ASP A 162 -14.46 -9.80 7.75
N ASP A 163 -15.11 -8.64 7.79
CA ASP A 163 -16.57 -8.54 7.80
C ASP A 163 -17.09 -7.83 6.55
N ILE A 164 -16.59 -6.63 6.27
CA ILE A 164 -17.22 -5.73 5.29
C ILE A 164 -16.93 -6.13 3.84
N ASP A 165 -15.66 -6.27 3.44
CA ASP A 165 -15.30 -6.63 2.06
C ASP A 165 -15.96 -7.98 1.67
N PRO A 166 -15.96 -9.03 2.52
CA PRO A 166 -16.68 -10.27 2.23
C PRO A 166 -18.21 -10.11 2.16
N ALA A 167 -18.80 -9.27 3.01
CA ALA A 167 -20.25 -9.01 2.99
C ALA A 167 -20.68 -8.26 1.72
N ILE A 168 -19.89 -7.27 1.29
CA ILE A 168 -20.13 -6.58 0.01
C ILE A 168 -20.02 -7.57 -1.14
N ASP A 169 -18.95 -8.38 -1.22
CA ASP A 169 -18.81 -9.37 -2.29
C ASP A 169 -20.00 -10.34 -2.34
N ARG A 170 -20.47 -10.82 -1.17
CA ARG A 170 -21.64 -11.68 -1.09
C ARG A 170 -22.91 -10.97 -1.56
N MET A 171 -23.22 -9.80 -1.02
CA MET A 171 -24.40 -9.01 -1.38
C MET A 171 -24.44 -8.76 -2.89
N MET A 172 -23.32 -8.35 -3.47
CA MET A 172 -23.23 -8.02 -4.88
C MET A 172 -23.40 -9.25 -5.79
N ARG A 173 -22.88 -10.42 -5.40
CA ARG A 173 -23.12 -11.68 -6.10
C ARG A 173 -24.59 -12.10 -6.02
N ASP A 174 -25.20 -12.03 -4.83
CA ASP A 174 -26.59 -12.39 -4.63
C ASP A 174 -27.51 -11.50 -5.49
N ILE A 175 -27.25 -10.18 -5.57
CA ILE A 175 -27.99 -9.28 -6.47
C ILE A 175 -27.75 -9.67 -7.94
N ALA A 176 -26.51 -9.91 -8.34
CA ALA A 176 -26.17 -10.26 -9.72
C ALA A 176 -26.84 -11.55 -10.21
N GLU A 177 -27.08 -12.52 -9.31
CA GLU A 177 -27.77 -13.78 -9.60
C GLU A 177 -29.28 -13.60 -9.79
N HIS A 178 -29.91 -12.65 -9.09
CA HIS A 178 -31.36 -12.44 -9.12
C HIS A 178 -31.79 -11.37 -10.13
N ASP A 179 -31.08 -10.24 -10.18
CA ASP A 179 -31.36 -9.12 -11.08
C ASP A 179 -30.07 -8.42 -11.51
N ARG A 180 -29.36 -9.02 -12.47
CA ARG A 180 -28.12 -8.45 -13.01
C ARG A 180 -28.31 -7.02 -13.55
N ASN A 181 -29.49 -6.69 -14.05
CA ASN A 181 -29.73 -5.39 -14.69
C ASN A 181 -29.94 -4.26 -13.67
N SER A 182 -30.15 -4.58 -12.39
CA SER A 182 -30.22 -3.59 -11.31
C SER A 182 -28.85 -3.15 -10.80
N LEU A 183 -27.76 -3.77 -11.26
CA LEU A 183 -26.42 -3.42 -10.83
C LEU A 183 -25.98 -2.10 -11.45
N ASP A 184 -25.55 -1.17 -10.61
CA ASP A 184 -24.90 0.09 -11.03
C ASP A 184 -23.47 0.16 -10.51
N LEU A 185 -22.55 0.66 -11.35
CA LEU A 185 -21.14 0.79 -11.00
C LEU A 185 -20.93 1.84 -9.89
N ASN A 186 -21.66 2.95 -9.92
CA ASN A 186 -21.49 4.00 -8.92
C ASN A 186 -22.01 3.52 -7.56
N ASP A 187 -23.14 2.82 -7.52
CA ASP A 187 -23.65 2.22 -6.27
C ASP A 187 -22.64 1.24 -5.67
N TYR A 188 -22.00 0.40 -6.50
CA TYR A 188 -20.94 -0.50 -6.05
C TYR A 188 -19.71 0.25 -5.52
N LEU A 189 -19.24 1.27 -6.24
CA LEU A 189 -18.09 2.08 -5.83
C LEU A 189 -18.42 2.83 -4.54
N GLU A 190 -19.62 3.41 -4.43
CA GLU A 190 -20.11 4.09 -3.25
C GLU A 190 -20.16 3.12 -2.06
N LEU A 191 -20.71 1.91 -2.22
CA LEU A 191 -20.77 0.92 -1.14
C LEU A 191 -19.36 0.57 -0.63
N ARG A 192 -18.39 0.40 -1.52
CA ARG A 192 -16.99 0.08 -1.16
C ARG A 192 -16.27 1.25 -0.48
N HIS A 193 -16.53 2.49 -0.91
CA HIS A 193 -15.84 3.67 -0.38
C HIS A 193 -16.54 4.27 0.86
N SER A 194 -17.86 4.22 0.93
CA SER A 194 -18.68 4.97 1.89
C SER A 194 -18.56 4.48 3.33
N ILE A 195 -18.18 3.23 3.59
CA ILE A 195 -18.14 2.74 4.98
C ILE A 195 -17.07 3.47 5.79
N LEU A 196 -15.85 3.54 5.27
CA LEU A 196 -14.76 4.32 5.87
C LEU A 196 -14.92 5.83 5.70
N ASN A 197 -15.71 6.27 4.71
CA ASN A 197 -15.89 7.69 4.38
C ASN A 197 -17.27 8.25 4.77
N SER A 198 -18.07 7.49 5.52
CA SER A 198 -19.38 7.92 6.03
C SER A 198 -19.20 9.06 7.01
N SER A 199 -20.16 9.98 7.11
CA SER A 199 -20.02 11.16 7.98
C SER A 199 -19.62 10.82 9.42
N ALA A 200 -20.19 9.76 10.00
CA ALA A 200 -19.87 9.31 11.35
C ALA A 200 -18.45 8.72 11.43
N MET A 201 -18.06 7.83 10.51
CA MET A 201 -16.74 7.21 10.52
C MET A 201 -15.65 8.25 10.23
N SER A 202 -15.83 9.08 9.20
CA SER A 202 -14.92 10.17 8.85
C SER A 202 -14.70 11.11 10.03
N SER A 203 -15.74 11.44 10.81
CA SER A 203 -15.58 12.29 12.01
C SER A 203 -14.65 11.66 13.05
N LEU A 204 -14.73 10.34 13.24
CA LEU A 204 -13.83 9.61 14.15
C LEU A 204 -12.41 9.55 13.58
N LEU A 205 -12.26 9.23 12.29
CA LEU A 205 -10.96 9.12 11.64
C LEU A 205 -10.23 10.46 11.62
N GLU A 206 -10.91 11.57 11.31
CA GLU A 206 -10.35 12.92 11.36
C GLU A 206 -9.95 13.34 12.77
N PHE A 207 -10.73 12.97 13.80
CA PHE A 207 -10.40 13.29 15.19
C PHE A 207 -9.13 12.59 15.68
N PHE A 208 -8.90 11.34 15.26
CA PHE A 208 -7.72 10.55 15.63
C PHE A 208 -6.59 10.58 14.59
N LYS A 209 -6.73 11.40 13.55
CA LYS A 209 -5.79 11.51 12.43
C LYS A 209 -4.41 11.93 12.91
N GLN A 210 -3.39 11.26 12.37
CA GLN A 210 -1.99 11.66 12.46
C GLN A 210 -1.45 11.91 11.07
N THR A 211 -0.62 12.94 10.95
CA THR A 211 0.04 13.33 9.70
C THR A 211 1.46 13.77 10.01
N ASP A 212 2.44 13.12 9.38
CA ASP A 212 3.86 13.38 9.59
C ASP A 212 4.47 14.18 8.43
N ALA A 213 5.45 15.03 8.75
CA ALA A 213 6.35 15.59 7.76
C ALA A 213 7.37 14.53 7.32
N PHE A 214 7.94 14.67 6.12
CA PHE A 214 8.94 13.75 5.58
C PHE A 214 10.03 14.50 4.83
N GLU A 215 11.26 14.06 5.01
CA GLU A 215 12.40 14.43 4.16
C GLU A 215 12.77 13.25 3.24
N PRO A 216 13.38 13.50 2.05
CA PRO A 216 13.89 12.41 1.23
C PRO A 216 14.83 11.48 2.02
N GLY A 217 14.54 10.18 2.01
CA GLY A 217 15.23 9.16 2.81
C GLY A 217 14.43 8.67 4.02
N ASP A 218 13.43 9.44 4.48
CA ASP A 218 12.43 8.96 5.44
C ASP A 218 11.51 7.93 4.76
N VAL A 219 10.97 6.99 5.54
CA VAL A 219 9.94 6.06 5.07
C VAL A 219 8.81 5.92 6.09
N PHE A 220 7.61 5.65 5.60
CA PHE A 220 6.46 5.29 6.42
C PHE A 220 6.16 3.79 6.25
N LEU A 221 6.34 3.01 7.32
CA LEU A 221 6.02 1.58 7.34
C LEU A 221 4.71 1.38 8.10
N PHE A 222 3.74 0.71 7.50
CA PHE A 222 2.44 0.45 8.12
C PHE A 222 1.89 -0.92 7.72
N ASN A 223 1.27 -1.61 8.67
CA ASN A 223 0.60 -2.87 8.40
C ASN A 223 -0.72 -2.66 7.64
N LYS A 224 -1.25 -3.73 7.06
CA LYS A 224 -2.42 -3.67 6.17
C LYS A 224 -3.70 -3.16 6.85
N ASN A 225 -3.78 -3.27 8.18
CA ASN A 225 -4.95 -2.88 8.96
C ASN A 225 -4.96 -1.38 9.31
N VAL A 226 -3.88 -0.64 9.05
CA VAL A 226 -3.86 0.80 9.30
C VAL A 226 -4.75 1.50 8.27
N ILE A 227 -5.78 2.19 8.75
CA ILE A 227 -6.65 3.04 7.93
C ILE A 227 -5.88 4.31 7.58
N HIS A 228 -5.82 4.65 6.30
CA HIS A 228 -5.01 5.76 5.80
C HIS A 228 -5.66 6.47 4.62
N VAL A 229 -5.18 7.68 4.35
CA VAL A 229 -5.61 8.57 3.27
C VAL A 229 -4.36 9.19 2.64
N SER A 230 -4.37 9.31 1.31
CA SER A 230 -3.37 10.11 0.61
C SER A 230 -3.93 11.52 0.51
N GLU A 231 -3.32 12.46 1.22
CA GLU A 231 -3.77 13.86 1.27
C GLU A 231 -3.53 14.56 -0.09
N PRO A 232 -4.35 15.56 -0.44
CA PRO A 232 -4.14 16.37 -1.64
C PRO A 232 -2.84 17.17 -1.54
N LEU A 233 -2.22 17.45 -2.69
CA LEU A 233 -1.10 18.39 -2.77
C LEU A 233 -1.66 19.80 -2.98
N LEU A 234 -1.57 20.62 -1.94
CA LEU A 234 -2.04 22.01 -1.89
C LEU A 234 -0.97 22.98 -2.40
N GLU A 235 -1.29 24.26 -2.37
CA GLU A 235 -0.37 25.31 -2.79
C GLU A 235 0.95 25.28 -1.99
N GLY A 236 2.08 25.44 -2.69
CA GLY A 236 3.41 25.38 -2.11
C GLY A 236 4.53 25.18 -3.16
N GLU A 237 5.74 24.90 -2.67
CA GLU A 237 6.98 24.88 -3.47
C GLU A 237 7.05 23.75 -4.51
N ILE A 238 6.43 22.61 -4.22
CA ILE A 238 6.48 21.43 -5.10
C ILE A 238 5.26 21.37 -6.03
N ALA A 239 5.49 21.18 -7.32
CA ALA A 239 4.42 21.04 -8.30
C ALA A 239 3.86 19.60 -8.38
N VAL A 240 4.69 18.61 -8.11
CA VAL A 240 4.36 17.19 -8.18
C VAL A 240 4.98 16.47 -6.99
N ARG A 241 4.20 15.60 -6.36
CA ARG A 241 4.71 14.64 -5.38
C ARG A 241 4.75 13.26 -6.02
N THR A 242 5.94 12.69 -6.06
CA THR A 242 6.16 11.28 -6.43
C THR A 242 6.42 10.45 -5.18
N ALA A 243 5.83 9.26 -5.10
CA ALA A 243 6.13 8.29 -4.04
C ALA A 243 6.33 6.89 -4.62
N PHE A 244 7.23 6.13 -3.99
CA PHE A 244 7.43 4.71 -4.24
C PHE A 244 6.84 3.91 -3.08
N VAL A 245 6.19 2.78 -3.38
CA VAL A 245 5.62 1.89 -2.37
C VAL A 245 6.14 0.48 -2.58
N MET A 246 6.63 -0.13 -1.50
CA MET A 246 6.98 -1.55 -1.46
C MET A 246 5.97 -2.30 -0.61
N ARG A 247 5.47 -3.43 -1.12
CA ARG A 247 4.52 -4.29 -0.41
C ARG A 247 5.19 -5.58 0.04
N PHE A 248 4.87 -5.96 1.28
CA PHE A 248 5.38 -7.17 1.91
C PHE A 248 4.24 -7.97 2.54
N VAL A 249 4.41 -9.29 2.54
CA VAL A 249 3.52 -10.23 3.23
C VAL A 249 4.35 -11.13 4.14
N ASP A 250 3.73 -11.85 5.07
CA ASP A 250 4.42 -12.91 5.81
C ASP A 250 4.92 -13.99 4.82
N ILE A 251 6.06 -14.60 5.13
CA ILE A 251 6.60 -15.70 4.34
C ILE A 251 5.62 -16.90 4.24
N ASP A 252 4.75 -17.04 5.22
CA ASP A 252 3.73 -18.09 5.29
C ASP A 252 2.34 -17.62 4.81
N SER A 253 2.22 -16.38 4.30
CA SER A 253 0.97 -15.88 3.74
C SER A 253 0.49 -16.74 2.57
N ARG A 254 -0.81 -17.02 2.56
CA ARG A 254 -1.49 -17.87 1.60
C ARG A 254 -2.46 -17.07 0.74
N TYR A 255 -2.54 -17.50 -0.52
CA TYR A 255 -3.52 -16.98 -1.44
C TYR A 255 -4.93 -17.36 -1.03
N ASP A 256 -5.84 -16.39 -1.14
CA ASP A 256 -7.27 -16.54 -0.95
C ASP A 256 -7.97 -16.34 -2.29
N GLN A 257 -8.35 -17.44 -2.92
CA GLN A 257 -8.95 -17.38 -4.25
C GLN A 257 -10.31 -16.69 -4.23
N ARG A 258 -11.09 -16.85 -3.15
CA ARG A 258 -12.41 -16.22 -3.04
C ARG A 258 -12.27 -14.71 -2.98
N ARG A 259 -11.40 -14.20 -2.10
CA ARG A 259 -11.17 -12.76 -1.95
C ARG A 259 -10.56 -12.16 -3.23
N ALA A 260 -9.60 -12.85 -3.85
CA ALA A 260 -9.01 -12.42 -5.12
C ALA A 260 -10.07 -12.30 -6.23
N LYS A 261 -10.95 -13.30 -6.39
CA LYS A 261 -12.07 -13.25 -7.35
C LYS A 261 -13.10 -12.17 -7.00
N GLY A 262 -13.21 -11.77 -5.73
CA GLY A 262 -14.05 -10.64 -5.31
C GLY A 262 -13.52 -9.29 -5.80
N LEU A 263 -12.22 -9.18 -6.07
CA LEU A 263 -11.63 -7.98 -6.69
C LEU A 263 -12.01 -7.84 -8.17
N ASP A 264 -12.41 -8.94 -8.82
CA ASP A 264 -12.80 -8.97 -10.24
C ASP A 264 -14.28 -8.63 -10.48
N PHE A 265 -15.08 -8.44 -9.41
CA PHE A 265 -16.50 -8.12 -9.54
C PHE A 265 -16.75 -6.95 -10.52
N PRO A 266 -16.04 -5.81 -10.44
CA PRO A 266 -16.32 -4.68 -11.34
C PRO A 266 -16.02 -4.97 -12.80
N ASP A 267 -15.00 -5.78 -13.07
CA ASP A 267 -14.62 -6.16 -14.42
C ASP A 267 -15.69 -7.08 -15.04
N ILE A 268 -16.12 -8.09 -14.27
CA ILE A 268 -17.10 -9.09 -14.72
C ILE A 268 -18.47 -8.48 -15.00
N TYR A 269 -18.93 -7.55 -14.16
CA TYR A 269 -20.30 -7.05 -14.21
C TYR A 269 -20.43 -5.66 -14.85
N PHE A 270 -19.39 -4.83 -14.82
CA PHE A 270 -19.43 -3.46 -15.34
C PHE A 270 -18.43 -3.19 -16.47
N ASN A 271 -17.63 -4.18 -16.89
CA ASN A 271 -16.49 -3.99 -17.80
C ASN A 271 -15.54 -2.89 -17.29
N HIS A 272 -15.36 -2.85 -15.96
CA HIS A 272 -14.50 -1.90 -15.25
C HIS A 272 -13.28 -2.65 -14.70
N PRO A 273 -12.18 -2.77 -15.47
CA PRO A 273 -11.04 -3.58 -15.05
C PRO A 273 -10.33 -2.99 -13.83
N PRO A 274 -9.72 -3.84 -12.99
CA PRO A 274 -8.95 -3.38 -11.83
C PRO A 274 -7.73 -2.57 -12.28
N SER A 275 -7.22 -1.72 -11.38
CA SER A 275 -6.04 -0.90 -11.66
C SER A 275 -4.75 -1.72 -11.85
N SER A 276 -4.74 -2.96 -11.35
CA SER A 276 -3.67 -3.96 -11.49
C SER A 276 -4.28 -5.35 -11.60
N GLU A 277 -3.63 -6.25 -12.35
CA GLU A 277 -4.02 -7.66 -12.44
C GLU A 277 -3.22 -8.56 -11.49
N PHE A 278 -2.44 -7.98 -10.58
CA PHE A 278 -1.53 -8.73 -9.71
C PHE A 278 -2.24 -9.85 -8.94
N HIS A 279 -3.44 -9.59 -8.40
CA HIS A 279 -4.24 -10.60 -7.68
C HIS A 279 -4.63 -11.79 -8.55
N ARG A 280 -4.78 -11.62 -9.87
CA ARG A 280 -5.08 -12.71 -10.82
C ARG A 280 -3.86 -13.59 -11.09
N ARG A 281 -2.67 -12.99 -11.09
CA ARG A 281 -1.41 -13.66 -11.49
C ARG A 281 -0.64 -14.25 -10.32
N VAL A 282 -0.89 -13.77 -9.10
CA VAL A 282 -0.05 -14.11 -7.95
C VAL A 282 -0.14 -15.59 -7.62
N CYS A 283 -1.29 -16.24 -7.66
CA CYS A 283 -1.41 -17.70 -7.46
C CYS A 283 -2.61 -18.26 -8.22
N ASP A 284 -2.49 -19.53 -8.64
CA ASP A 284 -3.51 -20.21 -9.45
C ASP A 284 -4.57 -20.91 -8.59
N SER A 285 -4.24 -21.28 -7.35
CA SER A 285 -5.11 -22.07 -6.48
C SER A 285 -5.12 -21.60 -5.03
N ASP A 286 -6.29 -21.77 -4.40
CA ASP A 286 -6.54 -21.37 -3.02
C ASP A 286 -5.60 -22.07 -2.04
N GLY A 287 -5.11 -21.34 -1.04
CA GLY A 287 -4.23 -21.88 0.01
C GLY A 287 -2.75 -22.03 -0.37
N MET A 288 -2.38 -21.80 -1.64
CA MET A 288 -0.97 -21.76 -2.06
C MET A 288 -0.19 -20.70 -1.27
N LEU A 289 1.05 -21.01 -0.91
CA LEU A 289 1.97 -20.03 -0.35
C LEU A 289 2.30 -18.99 -1.41
N ILE A 290 2.08 -17.71 -1.11
CA ILE A 290 2.31 -16.61 -2.06
C ILE A 290 3.76 -16.58 -2.52
N ARG A 291 4.71 -16.83 -1.60
CA ARG A 291 6.14 -16.90 -1.93
C ARG A 291 6.51 -18.02 -2.91
N GLU A 292 5.65 -19.02 -3.10
CA GLU A 292 5.88 -20.14 -4.04
C GLU A 292 5.24 -19.89 -5.41
N SER A 293 4.67 -18.69 -5.62
CA SER A 293 4.16 -18.26 -6.90
C SER A 293 5.19 -18.37 -8.02
N LYS A 294 4.73 -18.83 -9.19
CA LYS A 294 5.51 -18.84 -10.44
C LYS A 294 5.79 -17.43 -10.98
N LEU A 295 5.06 -16.42 -10.51
CA LEU A 295 5.29 -15.02 -10.88
C LEU A 295 6.68 -14.55 -10.45
N PHE A 296 7.19 -15.09 -9.32
CA PHE A 296 8.45 -14.67 -8.74
C PHE A 296 9.59 -15.60 -9.18
N LYS A 297 10.47 -15.11 -10.05
CA LYS A 297 11.59 -15.89 -10.58
C LYS A 297 12.71 -16.16 -9.56
N ASN A 298 12.78 -15.38 -8.48
CA ASN A 298 13.87 -15.47 -7.50
C ASN A 298 13.42 -15.20 -6.05
N ASN A 299 12.72 -16.18 -5.47
CA ASN A 299 12.11 -16.05 -4.14
C ASN A 299 13.11 -15.73 -3.04
N ALA A 300 14.32 -16.30 -3.11
CA ALA A 300 15.36 -16.08 -2.12
C ALA A 300 15.76 -14.59 -2.03
N LYS A 301 15.81 -13.87 -3.15
CA LYS A 301 16.17 -12.44 -3.16
C LYS A 301 15.03 -11.51 -2.76
N ARG A 302 13.80 -12.02 -2.67
CA ARG A 302 12.61 -11.28 -2.20
C ARG A 302 12.31 -11.48 -0.72
N THR A 303 13.09 -12.31 -0.03
CA THR A 303 12.81 -12.71 1.35
C THR A 303 13.67 -11.93 2.34
N LEU A 304 13.01 -11.24 3.28
CA LEU A 304 13.64 -10.69 4.48
C LEU A 304 13.52 -11.72 5.59
N LYS A 305 14.64 -12.26 6.05
CA LYS A 305 14.65 -13.32 7.07
C LYS A 305 14.77 -12.69 8.44
N LYS A 306 13.84 -13.07 9.34
CA LYS A 306 13.97 -12.80 10.76
C LYS A 306 15.19 -13.55 11.29
N ILE A 307 16.11 -12.82 11.91
CA ILE A 307 17.30 -13.36 12.58
C ILE A 307 16.94 -13.80 14.00
#